data_AF-A0A7U1GGG0-F1
#
_entry.id   AF-A0A7U1GGG0-F1
#
_cell.length_a   1.000
_cell.length_b   1.000
_cell.length_c   1.000
_cell.angle_alpha   90.00
_cell.angle_beta   90.00
_cell.angle_gamma   90.00
#
_symmetry.space_group_name_H-M   'P 1'
#
loop_
_entity.id
_entity.type
_entity.pdbx_description
1 polymer ?
#
loop_
_entity_poly.entity_id
_entity_poly.type
_entity_poly.pdbx_seq_one_letter_code
_entity_poly.pdbx_strand_id
1 'polypeptide(L)'
;MAHARDPTGAEIARFIATRTGAQMVQLMRCIKEPAAQAAFTAKLLVVPPAVSGRPATPEKARKALNAFVGFRCYYVTIPMFKSWPMKKLSNLIGLLWEADPNKSLWSLMAKAWSTIRDQIGKDQAPLDQFFRIICPHLKLPDPASYLEIHGWILTVNEEGDPTISRSADSEFVSIGTGNTDVALSVEDIITYVQSLGYAHGFILDDNKPSSTFLGQSVSSTLEKNTSAISVTQA
;
A
#
# COMPACT_ATOMS: atom_id res chain seq x y z
N MET A 1 -43.43 -6.77 -38.09
CA MET A 1 -42.99 -7.24 -36.76
C MET A 1 -41.66 -7.95 -36.97
N ALA A 2 -40.55 -7.36 -36.54
CA ALA A 2 -39.22 -7.93 -36.76
C ALA A 2 -38.99 -9.06 -35.74
N HIS A 3 -38.89 -10.29 -36.23
CA HIS A 3 -38.48 -11.43 -35.39
C HIS A 3 -37.06 -11.17 -34.87
N ALA A 4 -36.92 -11.11 -33.55
CA ALA A 4 -35.62 -11.03 -32.90
C ALA A 4 -34.85 -12.31 -33.23
N ARG A 5 -33.83 -12.19 -34.08
CA ARG A 5 -32.90 -13.27 -34.39
C ARG A 5 -31.97 -13.46 -33.19
N ASP A 6 -31.76 -14.71 -32.79
CA ASP A 6 -30.79 -15.03 -31.74
C ASP A 6 -29.36 -14.64 -32.18
N PRO A 7 -28.60 -13.93 -31.33
CA PRO A 7 -27.28 -13.44 -31.68
C PRO A 7 -26.29 -14.58 -31.88
N THR A 8 -25.49 -14.47 -32.93
CA THR A 8 -24.46 -15.46 -33.31
C THR A 8 -23.28 -15.38 -32.31
N GLY A 9 -22.59 -16.50 -32.06
CA GLY A 9 -21.46 -16.54 -31.11
C GLY A 9 -20.36 -15.49 -31.37
N ALA A 10 -20.11 -15.14 -32.63
CA ALA A 10 -19.16 -14.08 -33.00
C ALA A 10 -19.67 -12.67 -32.63
N GLU A 11 -20.98 -12.44 -32.70
CA GLU A 11 -21.62 -11.18 -32.31
C GLU A 11 -21.58 -11.03 -30.79
N ILE A 12 -21.81 -12.12 -30.05
CA ILE A 12 -21.65 -12.19 -28.60
C ILE A 12 -20.21 -11.91 -28.18
N ALA A 13 -19.22 -12.52 -28.86
CA ALA A 13 -17.81 -12.31 -28.56
C ALA A 13 -17.38 -10.86 -28.81
N ARG A 14 -17.79 -10.26 -29.93
CA ARG A 14 -17.52 -8.85 -30.22
C ARG A 14 -18.19 -7.94 -29.20
N PHE A 15 -19.43 -8.23 -28.82
CA PHE A 15 -20.18 -7.46 -27.83
C PHE A 15 -19.54 -7.48 -26.44
N ILE A 16 -18.96 -8.61 -26.03
CA ILE A 16 -18.20 -8.73 -24.78
C ILE A 16 -16.86 -7.99 -24.91
N ALA A 17 -16.16 -8.10 -26.03
CA ALA A 17 -14.86 -7.47 -26.25
C ALA A 17 -14.91 -5.94 -26.33
N THR A 18 -16.03 -5.35 -26.79
CA THR A 18 -16.18 -3.89 -26.96
C THR A 18 -16.76 -3.17 -25.75
N ARG A 19 -17.09 -3.88 -24.66
CA ARG A 19 -17.73 -3.28 -23.48
C ARG A 19 -16.78 -3.21 -22.30
N THR A 20 -16.82 -2.07 -21.61
CA THR A 20 -16.03 -1.85 -20.40
C THR A 20 -16.66 -2.60 -19.22
N GLY A 21 -15.85 -2.88 -18.18
CA GLY A 21 -16.33 -3.58 -16.98
C GLY A 21 -17.55 -2.91 -16.34
N ALA A 22 -17.60 -1.57 -16.33
CA ALA A 22 -18.75 -0.82 -15.82
C ALA A 22 -20.04 -1.05 -16.64
N GLN A 23 -19.94 -1.16 -17.97
CA GLN A 23 -21.08 -1.46 -18.84
C GLN A 23 -21.55 -2.90 -18.67
N MET A 24 -20.65 -3.84 -18.40
CA MET A 24 -21.00 -5.23 -18.08
C MET A 24 -21.70 -5.35 -16.72
N VAL A 25 -21.24 -4.60 -15.70
CA VAL A 25 -21.87 -4.54 -14.37
C VAL A 25 -23.27 -3.91 -14.44
N GLN A 26 -23.43 -2.84 -15.24
CA GLN A 26 -24.74 -2.25 -15.48
C GLN A 26 -25.69 -3.23 -16.17
N LEU A 27 -25.19 -4.01 -17.14
CA LEU A 27 -25.98 -5.05 -17.82
C LEU A 27 -26.42 -6.14 -16.83
N MET A 28 -25.50 -6.61 -15.98
CA MET A 28 -25.78 -7.59 -14.93
C MET A 28 -26.87 -7.08 -13.96
N ARG A 29 -26.83 -5.79 -13.60
CA ARG A 29 -27.83 -5.16 -12.72
C ARG A 29 -29.19 -4.98 -13.39
N CYS A 30 -29.23 -4.87 -14.72
CA CYS A 30 -30.47 -4.79 -15.48
C CYS A 30 -31.14 -6.17 -15.70
N ILE A 31 -30.43 -7.28 -15.45
CA ILE A 31 -31.02 -8.63 -15.51
C ILE A 31 -31.80 -8.86 -14.22
N LYS A 32 -33.13 -8.81 -14.31
CA LYS A 32 -34.05 -9.03 -13.18
C LYS A 32 -34.26 -10.51 -12.84
N GLU A 33 -33.91 -11.41 -13.76
CA GLU A 33 -34.13 -12.85 -13.64
C GLU A 33 -32.89 -13.53 -13.00
N PRO A 34 -33.00 -14.09 -11.78
CA PRO A 34 -31.85 -14.62 -11.04
C PRO A 34 -31.15 -15.78 -11.76
N ALA A 35 -31.93 -16.63 -12.45
CA ALA A 35 -31.40 -17.74 -13.23
C ALA A 35 -30.59 -17.26 -14.44
N ALA A 36 -31.01 -16.19 -15.10
CA ALA A 36 -30.29 -15.60 -16.23
C ALA A 36 -29.00 -14.90 -15.77
N GLN A 37 -29.01 -14.27 -14.59
CA GLN A 37 -27.82 -13.67 -13.99
C GLN A 37 -26.77 -14.73 -13.62
N ALA A 38 -27.20 -15.85 -13.04
CA ALA A 38 -26.32 -16.98 -12.73
C ALA A 38 -25.75 -17.62 -14.01
N ALA A 39 -26.58 -17.83 -15.04
CA ALA A 39 -26.15 -18.36 -16.33
C ALA A 39 -25.16 -17.44 -17.05
N PHE A 40 -25.39 -16.12 -17.03
CA PHE A 40 -24.47 -15.13 -17.61
C PHE A 40 -23.12 -15.11 -16.87
N THR A 41 -23.15 -15.14 -15.53
CA THR A 41 -21.94 -15.20 -14.70
C THR A 41 -21.14 -16.47 -14.95
N ALA A 42 -21.82 -17.62 -15.05
CA ALA A 42 -21.18 -18.89 -15.40
C ALA A 42 -20.58 -18.87 -16.80
N LYS A 43 -21.25 -18.28 -17.79
CA LYS A 43 -20.73 -18.15 -19.16
C LYS A 43 -19.53 -17.21 -19.24
N LEU A 44 -19.46 -16.18 -18.40
CA LEU A 44 -18.31 -15.28 -18.30
C LEU A 44 -17.08 -15.99 -17.69
N LEU A 45 -17.31 -16.88 -16.73
CA LEU A 45 -16.25 -17.66 -16.06
C LEU A 45 -15.72 -18.83 -16.91
N VAL A 46 -16.46 -19.28 -17.93
CA VAL A 46 -16.17 -20.50 -18.73
C VAL A 46 -15.66 -20.17 -20.15
N VAL A 47 -15.30 -18.93 -20.46
CA VAL A 47 -14.69 -18.59 -21.76
C VAL A 47 -13.32 -19.30 -21.90
N PRO A 48 -13.12 -20.20 -22.89
CA PRO A 48 -11.82 -20.82 -23.13
C PRO A 48 -10.83 -19.77 -23.66
N PRO A 49 -9.52 -19.92 -23.43
CA PRO A 49 -8.54 -18.99 -23.97
C PRO A 49 -8.52 -19.12 -25.50
N ALA A 50 -8.82 -18.02 -26.20
CA ALA A 50 -8.64 -17.94 -27.64
C ALA A 50 -7.15 -18.11 -27.98
N VAL A 51 -6.87 -19.00 -28.93
CA VAL A 51 -5.55 -19.36 -29.43
C VAL A 51 -4.83 -18.16 -30.06
N SER A 52 -3.60 -17.94 -29.58
CA SER A 52 -2.41 -17.48 -30.30
C SER A 52 -2.57 -16.36 -31.33
N GLY A 53 -2.55 -15.13 -30.86
CA GLY A 53 -1.91 -14.02 -31.57
C GLY A 53 -0.88 -13.42 -30.62
N ARG A 54 0.41 -13.72 -30.85
CA ARG A 54 1.56 -13.28 -30.03
C ARG A 54 1.45 -11.79 -29.65
N PRO A 55 1.17 -11.43 -28.38
CA PRO A 55 1.67 -10.20 -27.80
C PRO A 55 3.03 -10.54 -27.18
N ALA A 56 3.92 -9.55 -27.09
CA ALA A 56 5.16 -9.70 -26.34
C ALA A 56 4.87 -10.34 -24.97
N THR A 57 5.66 -11.34 -24.58
CA THR A 57 5.60 -11.94 -23.26
C THR A 57 5.38 -10.84 -22.22
N PRO A 58 4.31 -10.87 -21.40
CA PRO A 58 4.30 -10.03 -20.22
C PRO A 58 5.52 -10.47 -19.42
N GLU A 59 6.51 -9.58 -19.29
CA GLU A 59 7.60 -9.78 -18.35
C GLU A 59 6.93 -10.23 -17.06
N LYS A 60 7.26 -11.45 -16.60
CA LYS A 60 6.70 -12.05 -15.38
C LYS A 60 6.62 -10.95 -14.33
N ALA A 61 5.40 -10.64 -13.86
CA ALA A 61 5.18 -9.61 -12.86
C ALA A 61 6.24 -9.77 -11.76
N ARG A 62 7.17 -8.81 -11.71
CA ARG A 62 8.30 -8.89 -10.79
C ARG A 62 7.70 -8.85 -9.39
N LYS A 63 8.21 -9.68 -8.47
CA LYS A 63 7.67 -9.74 -7.10
C LYS A 63 7.50 -8.32 -6.56
N ALA A 64 6.31 -8.00 -6.07
CA ALA A 64 6.04 -6.73 -5.44
C ALA A 64 7.06 -6.51 -4.31
N LEU A 65 7.51 -5.27 -4.16
CA LEU A 65 8.35 -4.88 -3.04
C LEU A 65 7.60 -5.25 -1.75
N ASN A 66 8.28 -5.95 -0.87
CA ASN A 66 7.73 -6.26 0.43
C ASN A 66 7.80 -5.01 1.32
N ALA A 67 6.75 -4.72 2.08
CA ALA A 67 6.67 -3.56 2.98
C ALA A 67 7.87 -3.45 3.93
N PHE A 68 8.29 -4.58 4.52
CA PHE A 68 9.46 -4.65 5.40
C PHE A 68 10.76 -4.30 4.65
N VAL A 69 10.88 -4.67 3.37
CA VAL A 69 12.05 -4.30 2.57
C VAL A 69 12.08 -2.79 2.34
N GLY A 70 10.93 -2.17 2.08
CA GLY A 70 10.82 -0.71 2.02
C GLY A 70 11.24 -0.04 3.32
N PHE A 71 10.66 -0.48 4.43
CA PHE A 71 11.00 -0.03 5.78
C PHE A 71 12.51 -0.13 6.06
N ARG A 72 13.10 -1.29 5.81
CA ARG A 72 14.53 -1.55 6.02
C ARG A 72 15.41 -0.67 5.13
N CYS A 73 15.07 -0.51 3.85
CA CYS A 73 15.85 0.33 2.93
C CYS A 73 15.89 1.79 3.40
N TYR A 74 14.80 2.29 3.97
CA TYR A 74 14.74 3.65 4.49
C TYR A 74 15.48 3.78 5.82
N TYR A 75 15.15 2.96 6.82
CA TYR A 75 15.69 3.11 8.19
C TYR A 75 17.07 2.48 8.43
N VAL A 76 17.63 1.70 7.50
CA VAL A 76 19.07 1.35 7.61
C VAL A 76 19.96 2.61 7.54
N THR A 77 19.44 3.73 7.05
CA THR A 77 20.19 5.00 6.95
C THR A 77 20.27 5.77 8.27
N ILE A 78 19.62 5.29 9.34
CA ILE A 78 19.72 5.84 10.70
C ILE A 78 21.22 6.05 11.03
N PRO A 79 21.65 7.27 11.41
CA PRO A 79 23.07 7.57 11.62
C PRO A 79 23.76 6.63 12.60
N MET A 80 23.07 6.24 13.67
CA MET A 80 23.60 5.32 14.69
C MET A 80 23.81 3.88 14.17
N PHE A 81 23.18 3.52 13.05
CA PHE A 81 23.35 2.20 12.44
C PHE A 81 24.55 2.15 11.49
N LYS A 82 25.04 3.30 11.00
CA LYS A 82 26.13 3.34 10.00
C LYS A 82 27.46 2.73 10.50
N SER A 83 27.68 2.67 11.80
CA SER A 83 28.86 2.06 12.42
C SER A 83 28.80 0.53 12.48
N TRP A 84 27.67 -0.09 12.15
CA TRP A 84 27.45 -1.51 12.35
C TRP A 84 27.20 -2.26 11.03
N PRO A 85 27.76 -3.46 10.87
CA PRO A 85 27.47 -4.28 9.70
C PRO A 85 26.01 -4.76 9.75
N MET A 86 25.41 -4.92 8.58
CA MET A 86 24.02 -5.35 8.42
C MET A 86 23.67 -6.65 9.17
N LYS A 87 24.64 -7.55 9.36
CA LYS A 87 24.47 -8.79 10.13
C LYS A 87 24.05 -8.53 11.58
N LYS A 88 24.57 -7.47 12.21
CA LYS A 88 24.22 -7.10 13.59
C LYS A 88 22.91 -6.30 13.64
N LEU A 89 22.61 -5.55 12.57
CA LEU A 89 21.42 -4.70 12.48
C LEU A 89 20.15 -5.44 12.10
N SER A 90 20.22 -6.59 11.42
CA SER A 90 19.04 -7.26 10.87
C SER A 90 17.98 -7.56 11.93
N ASN A 91 18.41 -8.01 13.10
CA ASN A 91 17.52 -8.33 14.21
C ASN A 91 16.92 -7.05 14.82
N LEU A 92 17.73 -5.99 14.98
CA LEU A 92 17.27 -4.69 15.48
C LEU A 92 16.21 -4.08 14.57
N ILE A 93 16.45 -4.07 13.26
CA ILE A 93 15.48 -3.58 12.26
C ILE A 93 14.20 -4.41 12.31
N GLY A 94 14.28 -5.73 12.55
CA GLY A 94 13.12 -6.58 12.78
C GLY A 94 12.30 -6.14 13.99
N LEU A 95 12.94 -5.85 15.11
CA LEU A 95 12.28 -5.35 16.32
C LEU A 95 11.60 -3.99 16.09
N LEU A 96 12.27 -3.06 15.39
CA LEU A 96 11.67 -1.78 15.01
C LEU A 96 10.44 -1.99 14.11
N TRP A 97 10.53 -2.89 13.14
CA TRP A 97 9.41 -3.23 12.26
C TRP A 97 8.21 -3.76 13.02
N GLU A 98 8.40 -4.70 13.96
CA GLU A 98 7.29 -5.24 14.75
C GLU A 98 6.57 -4.15 15.56
N ALA A 99 7.31 -3.16 16.05
CA ALA A 99 6.78 -2.01 16.76
C ALA A 99 6.16 -0.92 15.87
N ASP A 100 6.44 -0.90 14.57
CA ASP A 100 6.02 0.19 13.69
C ASP A 100 4.49 0.21 13.48
N PRO A 101 3.79 1.33 13.73
CA PRO A 101 2.34 1.41 13.53
C PRO A 101 1.95 1.54 12.05
N ASN A 102 2.88 1.91 11.17
CA ASN A 102 2.61 2.33 9.79
C ASN A 102 2.80 1.20 8.76
N LYS A 103 2.71 -0.08 9.18
CA LYS A 103 2.90 -1.25 8.29
C LYS A 103 2.01 -1.24 7.04
N SER A 104 0.79 -0.76 7.17
CA SER A 104 -0.17 -0.61 6.08
C SER A 104 0.28 0.46 5.07
N LEU A 105 0.78 1.60 5.57
CA LEU A 105 1.37 2.67 4.76
C LEU A 105 2.62 2.18 4.01
N TRP A 106 3.50 1.43 4.68
CA TRP A 106 4.65 0.77 4.04
C TRP A 106 4.22 -0.18 2.92
N SER A 107 3.14 -0.94 3.14
CA SER A 107 2.57 -1.82 2.11
C SER A 107 2.00 -1.03 0.92
N LEU A 108 1.33 0.08 1.19
CA LEU A 108 0.77 0.96 0.16
C LEU A 108 1.89 1.60 -0.69
N MET A 109 2.92 2.16 -0.06
CA MET A 109 4.09 2.71 -0.75
C MET A 109 4.83 1.64 -1.56
N ALA A 110 5.02 0.45 -1.00
CA ALA A 110 5.69 -0.66 -1.68
C ALA A 110 4.92 -1.11 -2.92
N LYS A 111 3.57 -1.10 -2.85
CA LYS A 111 2.71 -1.35 -4.00
C LYS A 111 2.83 -0.25 -5.04
N ALA A 112 2.76 1.03 -4.66
CA ALA A 112 2.92 2.16 -5.57
C ALA A 112 4.24 2.12 -6.33
N TRP A 113 5.35 1.91 -5.62
CA TRP A 113 6.66 1.77 -6.27
C TRP A 113 6.75 0.54 -7.18
N SER A 114 6.16 -0.60 -6.78
CA SER A 114 6.16 -1.80 -7.62
C SER A 114 5.38 -1.57 -8.91
N THR A 115 4.21 -0.92 -8.84
CA THR A 115 3.42 -0.52 -10.01
C THR A 115 4.24 0.33 -10.97
N ILE A 116 4.95 1.34 -10.45
CA ILE A 116 5.83 2.19 -11.27
C ILE A 116 6.94 1.36 -11.91
N ARG A 117 7.70 0.64 -11.09
CA ARG A 117 8.85 -0.19 -11.52
C ARG A 117 8.45 -1.22 -12.57
N ASP A 118 7.29 -1.85 -12.44
CA ASP A 118 6.86 -2.91 -13.34
C ASP A 118 6.52 -2.37 -14.73
N GLN A 119 6.23 -1.07 -14.87
CA GLN A 119 5.98 -0.42 -16.16
C GLN A 119 7.23 0.19 -16.79
N ILE A 120 8.09 0.86 -16.01
CA ILE A 120 9.25 1.61 -16.55
C ILE A 120 10.61 0.96 -16.26
N GLY A 121 10.62 -0.13 -15.50
CA GLY A 121 11.84 -0.80 -15.07
C GLY A 121 12.49 -0.18 -13.84
N LYS A 122 13.44 -0.91 -13.25
CA LYS A 122 14.15 -0.51 -12.02
C LYS A 122 15.09 0.68 -12.23
N ASP A 123 15.73 0.76 -13.41
CA ASP A 123 16.71 1.79 -13.72
C ASP A 123 16.07 3.19 -13.82
N GLN A 124 14.80 3.24 -14.20
CA GLN A 124 14.00 4.47 -14.28
C GLN A 124 13.14 4.70 -13.01
N ALA A 125 13.19 3.78 -12.04
CA ALA A 125 12.44 3.84 -10.79
C ALA A 125 13.36 3.61 -9.56
N PRO A 126 14.33 4.50 -9.30
CA PRO A 126 15.24 4.38 -8.16
C PRO A 126 14.49 4.43 -6.81
N LEU A 127 14.57 3.34 -6.06
CA LEU A 127 13.85 3.16 -4.79
C LEU A 127 14.24 4.20 -3.72
N ASP A 128 15.52 4.56 -3.66
CA ASP A 128 16.03 5.59 -2.73
C ASP A 128 15.37 6.96 -2.97
N GLN A 129 15.32 7.38 -4.24
CA GLN A 129 14.68 8.64 -4.62
C GLN A 129 13.18 8.62 -4.34
N PHE A 130 12.52 7.48 -4.58
CA PHE A 130 11.09 7.32 -4.25
C PHE A 130 10.82 7.59 -2.77
N PHE A 131 11.55 6.92 -1.86
CA PHE A 131 11.36 7.12 -0.41
C PHE A 131 11.76 8.51 0.07
N ARG A 132 12.83 9.10 -0.49
CA ARG A 132 13.21 10.48 -0.18
C ARG A 132 12.10 11.49 -0.50
N ILE A 133 11.29 11.21 -1.52
CA ILE A 133 10.16 12.07 -1.91
C ILE A 133 8.93 11.79 -1.05
N ILE A 134 8.51 10.52 -0.95
CA ILE A 134 7.20 10.19 -0.37
C ILE A 134 7.21 10.16 1.17
N CYS A 135 8.31 9.77 1.81
CA CYS A 135 8.35 9.67 3.28
C CYS A 135 8.12 11.02 3.98
N PRO A 136 8.75 12.14 3.57
CA PRO A 136 8.45 13.46 4.13
C PRO A 136 7.03 13.95 3.85
N HIS A 137 6.47 13.61 2.67
CA HIS A 137 5.09 13.95 2.31
C HIS A 137 4.09 13.28 3.24
N LEU A 138 4.30 12.00 3.54
CA LEU A 138 3.48 11.19 4.43
C LEU A 138 3.81 11.39 5.93
N LYS A 139 4.67 12.36 6.26
CA LYS A 139 5.09 12.67 7.63
C LYS A 139 5.67 11.46 8.37
N LEU A 140 6.32 10.55 7.64
CA LEU A 140 7.11 9.49 8.27
C LEU A 140 8.33 10.11 8.94
N PRO A 141 8.73 9.62 10.13
CA PRO A 141 9.92 10.13 10.81
C PRO A 141 11.17 10.05 9.94
N ASP A 142 12.00 11.09 10.00
CA ASP A 142 13.32 11.04 9.38
C ASP A 142 14.19 9.97 10.08
N PRO A 143 15.07 9.25 9.36
CA PRO A 143 15.96 8.27 9.97
C PRO A 143 16.83 8.86 11.10
N ALA A 144 17.17 10.14 11.08
CA ALA A 144 17.91 10.75 12.19
C ALA A 144 17.10 10.81 13.50
N SER A 145 15.78 10.97 13.40
CA SER A 145 14.88 11.19 14.55
C SER A 145 14.00 9.99 14.90
N TYR A 146 13.99 8.93 14.08
CA TYR A 146 13.11 7.77 14.26
C TYR A 146 13.25 7.13 15.66
N LEU A 147 14.48 6.87 16.11
CA LEU A 147 14.70 6.22 17.41
C LEU A 147 14.18 7.08 18.56
N GLU A 148 14.50 8.38 18.53
CA GLU A 148 14.07 9.35 19.55
C GLU A 148 12.55 9.47 19.61
N ILE A 149 11.90 9.68 18.46
CA ILE A 149 10.44 9.83 18.35
C ILE A 149 9.71 8.60 18.89
N HIS A 150 10.26 7.40 18.65
CA HIS A 150 9.65 6.14 19.07
C HIS A 150 10.18 5.62 20.42
N GLY A 151 10.96 6.43 21.15
CA GLY A 151 11.46 6.07 22.48
C GLY A 151 12.44 4.90 22.49
N TRP A 152 13.13 4.65 21.37
CA TRP A 152 14.16 3.63 21.25
C TRP A 152 15.52 4.16 21.66
N ILE A 153 16.22 3.40 22.48
CA ILE A 153 17.60 3.66 22.89
C ILE A 153 18.48 2.57 22.29
N LEU A 154 19.51 2.97 21.54
CA LEU A 154 20.55 2.07 21.06
C LEU A 154 21.71 2.05 22.06
N THR A 155 21.98 0.88 22.62
CA THR A 155 23.11 0.62 23.52
C THR A 155 24.05 -0.42 22.91
N VAL A 156 25.23 -0.59 23.52
CA VAL A 156 26.16 -1.68 23.19
C VAL A 156 26.18 -2.63 24.39
N ASN A 157 25.99 -3.92 24.15
CA ASN A 157 26.02 -4.94 25.19
C ASN A 157 27.46 -5.30 25.60
N GLU A 158 27.60 -6.22 26.56
CA GLU A 158 28.89 -6.70 27.08
C GLU A 158 29.76 -7.35 25.99
N GLU A 159 29.13 -7.92 24.95
CA GLU A 159 29.78 -8.55 23.80
C GLU A 159 30.22 -7.55 22.71
N GLY A 160 29.94 -6.25 22.87
CA GLY A 160 30.28 -5.23 21.86
C GLY A 160 29.33 -5.21 20.65
N ASP A 161 28.14 -5.77 20.79
CA ASP A 161 27.07 -5.78 19.82
C ASP A 161 26.01 -4.70 20.12
N PRO A 162 25.40 -4.11 19.08
CA PRO A 162 24.34 -3.13 19.26
C PRO A 162 23.05 -3.82 19.73
N THR A 163 22.40 -3.23 20.72
CA THR A 163 21.11 -3.66 21.28
C THR A 163 20.16 -2.47 21.37
N ILE A 164 18.86 -2.70 21.14
CA ILE A 164 17.85 -1.66 21.33
C ILE A 164 16.94 -2.01 22.50
N SER A 165 16.57 -1.00 23.27
CA SER A 165 15.56 -1.08 24.33
C SER A 165 14.60 0.11 24.23
N ARG A 166 13.39 -0.04 24.79
CA ARG A 166 12.46 1.07 24.92
C ARG A 166 12.76 1.84 26.21
N SER A 167 12.76 3.16 26.12
CA SER A 167 12.83 4.03 27.29
C SER A 167 11.59 3.85 28.16
N ALA A 168 11.78 3.68 29.47
CA ALA A 168 10.68 3.55 30.43
C ALA A 168 9.89 4.85 30.62
N ASP A 169 10.50 5.99 30.28
CA ASP A 169 9.96 7.33 30.51
C ASP A 169 9.22 7.91 29.30
N SER A 170 9.15 7.17 28.20
CA SER A 170 8.56 7.66 26.95
C SER A 170 7.04 7.49 27.00
N GLU A 171 6.32 8.55 27.41
CA GLU A 171 4.92 8.69 27.05
C GLU A 171 4.81 8.59 25.53
N PHE A 172 4.04 7.60 25.08
CA PHE A 172 3.86 7.29 23.68
C PHE A 172 3.28 8.50 22.96
N VAL A 173 4.09 9.23 22.19
CA VAL A 173 3.52 9.96 21.07
C VAL A 173 3.30 8.90 20.01
N SER A 174 2.05 8.45 19.88
CA SER A 174 1.61 7.73 18.70
C SER A 174 1.72 8.71 17.51
N ILE A 175 2.93 8.98 17.03
CA ILE A 175 3.16 9.69 15.77
C ILE A 175 2.98 8.65 14.66
N GLY A 176 1.72 8.23 14.54
CA GLY A 176 1.18 7.44 13.45
C GLY A 176 -0.17 8.03 13.03
N THR A 177 -0.31 9.35 13.12
CA THR A 177 -1.54 10.05 12.73
C THR A 177 -1.20 11.46 12.26
N GLY A 178 -0.37 11.59 11.24
CA GLY A 178 -0.26 12.86 10.53
C GLY A 178 -1.58 13.15 9.82
N ASN A 179 -2.59 13.64 10.52
CA ASN A 179 -3.75 14.41 10.06
C ASN A 179 -4.24 14.22 8.61
N THR A 180 -4.30 12.99 8.11
CA THR A 180 -4.98 12.71 6.85
C THR A 180 -6.29 12.02 7.18
N ASP A 181 -7.30 12.85 7.44
CA ASP A 181 -8.72 12.52 7.21
C ASP A 181 -9.00 12.16 5.72
N VAL A 182 -7.94 12.18 4.91
CA VAL A 182 -7.87 11.79 3.51
C VAL A 182 -7.30 10.37 3.43
N ALA A 183 -8.19 9.40 3.39
CA ALA A 183 -8.35 8.60 2.19
C ALA A 183 -7.14 8.52 1.21
N LEU A 184 -6.07 7.78 1.52
CA LEU A 184 -4.87 7.71 0.67
C LEU A 184 -4.86 6.45 -0.22
N SER A 185 -4.75 6.61 -1.53
CA SER A 185 -4.66 5.51 -2.50
C SER A 185 -3.24 5.31 -3.05
N VAL A 186 -3.05 4.20 -3.77
CA VAL A 186 -1.82 3.95 -4.55
C VAL A 186 -1.64 5.01 -5.63
N GLU A 187 -2.74 5.39 -6.28
CA GLU A 187 -2.78 6.34 -7.38
C GLU A 187 -2.40 7.75 -6.91
N ASP A 188 -2.80 8.15 -5.69
CA ASP A 188 -2.40 9.43 -5.08
C ASP A 188 -0.89 9.49 -4.86
N ILE A 189 -0.28 8.42 -4.33
CA ILE A 189 1.17 8.33 -4.13
C ILE A 189 1.89 8.46 -5.47
N ILE A 190 1.44 7.73 -6.49
CA ILE A 190 2.05 7.75 -7.83
C ILE A 190 1.95 9.16 -8.42
N THR A 191 0.76 9.76 -8.39
CA THR A 191 0.52 11.12 -8.93
C THR A 191 1.41 12.14 -8.23
N TYR A 192 1.52 12.05 -6.90
CA TYR A 192 2.38 12.94 -6.12
C TYR A 192 3.86 12.82 -6.52
N VAL A 193 4.43 11.62 -6.55
CA VAL A 193 5.85 11.47 -6.91
C VAL A 193 6.11 11.88 -8.37
N GLN A 194 5.16 11.65 -9.28
CA GLN A 194 5.26 12.11 -10.66
C GLN A 194 5.23 13.64 -10.79
N SER A 195 4.41 14.32 -9.99
CA SER A 195 4.39 15.80 -9.98
C SER A 195 5.74 16.43 -9.60
N LEU A 196 6.61 15.66 -8.93
CA LEU A 196 7.97 16.05 -8.54
C LEU A 196 9.04 15.54 -9.51
N GLY A 197 8.64 15.03 -10.67
CA GLY A 197 9.54 14.55 -11.73
C GLY A 197 10.12 13.15 -11.48
N TYR A 198 9.56 12.38 -10.56
CA TYR A 198 9.89 10.96 -10.46
C TYR A 198 9.12 10.16 -11.53
N ALA A 199 9.77 9.17 -12.17
CA ALA A 199 9.10 8.25 -13.10
C ALA A 199 8.33 8.92 -14.26
N HIS A 200 8.98 9.83 -14.99
CA HIS A 200 8.39 10.54 -16.15
C HIS A 200 7.82 9.62 -17.25
N GLY A 201 8.35 8.41 -17.42
CA GLY A 201 7.85 7.44 -18.40
C GLY A 201 6.65 6.62 -17.95
N PHE A 202 6.21 6.75 -16.70
CA PHE A 202 5.08 6.01 -16.17
C PHE A 202 3.77 6.66 -16.62
N ILE A 203 2.84 5.85 -17.10
CA ILE A 203 1.50 6.30 -17.52
C ILE A 203 0.50 5.61 -16.62
N LEU A 204 -0.20 6.40 -15.81
CA LEU A 204 -1.28 5.90 -14.96
C LEU A 204 -2.49 5.56 -15.85
N ASP A 205 -2.98 4.32 -15.75
CA ASP A 205 -4.19 3.91 -16.46
C ASP A 205 -5.44 4.27 -15.64
N ASP A 206 -6.03 5.43 -15.94
CA ASP A 206 -7.25 5.93 -15.29
C ASP A 206 -8.48 5.02 -15.48
N ASN A 207 -8.42 4.04 -16.40
CA ASN A 207 -9.52 3.09 -16.61
C ASN A 207 -9.47 1.89 -15.66
N LYS A 208 -8.42 1.76 -14.84
CA LYS A 208 -8.27 0.69 -13.86
C LYS A 208 -8.81 1.17 -12.50
N PRO A 209 -9.69 0.40 -11.83
CA PRO A 209 -10.19 0.78 -10.51
C PRO A 209 -9.04 0.86 -9.50
N SER A 210 -9.08 1.88 -8.61
CA SER A 210 -8.08 2.11 -7.57
C SER A 210 -7.76 0.83 -6.82
N SER A 211 -6.50 0.42 -6.88
CA SER A 211 -6.16 -0.96 -6.56
C SER A 211 -5.99 -1.21 -5.06
N THR A 212 -5.72 -0.18 -4.26
CA THR A 212 -5.66 -0.24 -2.79
C THR A 212 -5.78 1.16 -2.20
N PHE A 213 -6.51 1.24 -1.09
CA PHE A 213 -6.79 2.47 -0.38
C PHE A 213 -6.61 2.27 1.13
N LEU A 214 -6.13 3.29 1.81
CA LEU A 214 -6.03 3.33 3.26
C LEU A 214 -7.00 4.39 3.81
N GLY A 215 -8.08 3.94 4.46
CA GLY A 215 -8.96 4.78 5.26
C GLY A 215 -8.62 4.59 6.74
N GLN A 216 -8.14 5.62 7.42
CA GLN A 216 -7.99 5.59 8.88
C GLN A 216 -9.30 6.09 9.51
N SER A 217 -9.97 5.20 10.27
CA SER A 217 -11.10 5.58 11.11
C SER A 217 -10.58 6.03 12.48
N VAL A 218 -10.95 7.25 12.88
CA VAL A 218 -10.70 7.75 14.24
C VAL A 218 -11.65 7.03 15.19
N SER A 219 -11.12 6.27 16.13
CA SER A 219 -11.83 5.96 17.38
C SER A 219 -10.97 6.43 18.54
N SER A 220 -11.02 7.75 18.78
CA SER A 220 -10.63 8.31 20.07
C SER A 220 -11.86 8.33 20.97
N THR A 221 -12.07 7.28 21.75
CA THR A 221 -12.92 7.37 22.95
C THR A 221 -12.00 7.42 24.15
N LEU A 222 -11.49 8.62 24.43
CA LEU A 222 -10.93 8.97 25.73
C LEU A 222 -12.12 9.42 26.61
N GLU A 223 -12.81 8.46 27.23
CA GLU A 223 -13.79 8.81 28.28
C GLU A 223 -13.04 9.18 29.56
N LYS A 224 -12.92 10.50 29.70
CA LYS A 224 -12.54 11.23 30.89
C LYS A 224 -13.62 11.04 31.96
N ASN A 225 -13.34 10.24 32.99
CA ASN A 225 -14.08 10.32 34.26
C ASN A 225 -13.12 10.65 35.39
N THR A 226 -13.03 11.95 35.69
CA THR A 226 -12.48 12.46 36.95
C THR A 226 -13.55 13.31 37.61
N SER A 227 -13.84 12.98 38.87
CA SER A 227 -14.55 13.70 39.94
C SER A 227 -15.67 12.82 40.50
N ALA A 228 -15.80 12.58 41.80
CA ALA A 228 -15.52 13.50 42.89
C ALA A 228 -15.06 12.76 44.17
N ILE A 229 -14.17 13.46 44.88
CA ILE A 229 -13.85 13.29 46.28
C ILE A 229 -15.12 13.60 47.10
N SER A 230 -15.51 12.68 47.98
CA SER A 230 -16.45 12.94 49.07
C SER A 230 -15.85 12.49 50.38
N VAL A 231 -15.34 13.51 51.09
CA VAL A 231 -15.08 13.66 52.52
C VAL A 231 -15.79 12.62 53.40
N THR A 232 -15.00 11.91 54.20
CA THR A 232 -15.46 11.12 55.36
C THR A 232 -15.19 11.94 56.62
N GLN A 233 -16.24 12.37 57.35
CA GLN A 233 -16.11 12.77 58.75
C GLN A 233 -17.45 12.66 59.47
N ALA A 234 -17.53 11.69 60.39
CA ALA A 234 -18.12 11.71 61.73
C ALA A 234 -18.44 10.28 62.16
#